data_AF-A0A4P5P904-F1
#
_entry.id   AF-A0A4P5P904-F1
#
_cell.length_a   1.000
_cell.length_b   1.000
_cell.length_c   1.000
_cell.angle_alpha   90.00
_cell.angle_beta   90.00
_cell.angle_gamma   90.00
#
_symmetry.space_group_name_H-M   'P 1'
#
loop_
_entity.id
_entity.type
_entity.pdbx_description
1 polymer ?
#
loop_
_entity_poly.entity_id
_entity_poly.type
_entity_poly.pdbx_seq_one_letter_code
_entity_poly.pdbx_strand_id
1 'polypeptide(L)'
;MTSIEELTLMLLYLSSWEETYPSLEEGEYTLLNAWKGYDFSVLNKLTEEDLLFAQKRPSRTKSVTLTDEGEAMAKRLLEKYNIAVEETQND
;
A
#
# COMPACT_ATOMS: atom_id res chain seq x y z
N MET A 1 -6.67 -9.53 9.98
CA MET A 1 -5.25 -9.81 9.69
C MET A 1 -4.72 -11.16 10.21
N THR A 2 -4.44 -12.07 9.28
CA THR A 2 -3.56 -13.25 9.43
C THR A 2 -2.10 -12.88 9.18
N SER A 3 -1.14 -13.76 9.50
CA SER A 3 0.29 -13.49 9.23
C SER A 3 0.60 -13.29 7.74
N ILE A 4 -0.15 -13.92 6.82
CA ILE A 4 0.00 -13.69 5.38
C ILE A 4 -0.46 -12.27 5.02
N GLU A 5 -1.57 -11.81 5.58
CA GLU A 5 -2.09 -10.44 5.38
C GLU A 5 -1.12 -9.39 5.94
N GLU A 6 -0.56 -9.61 7.14
CA GLU A 6 0.44 -8.72 7.75
C GLU A 6 1.70 -8.62 6.89
N LEU A 7 2.27 -9.76 6.46
CA LEU A 7 3.45 -9.78 5.60
C LEU A 7 3.18 -9.14 4.25
N THR A 8 2.00 -9.39 3.67
CA THR A 8 1.62 -8.81 2.37
C THR A 8 1.52 -7.29 2.46
N LEU A 9 0.90 -6.75 3.52
CA LEU A 9 0.80 -5.31 3.72
C LEU A 9 2.18 -4.67 3.89
N MET A 10 3.07 -5.28 4.68
CA MET A 10 4.44 -4.80 4.83
C MET A 10 5.20 -4.82 3.51
N LEU A 11 5.08 -5.90 2.72
CA LEU A 11 5.74 -6.00 1.42
C LEU A 11 5.18 -4.98 0.41
N LEU A 12 3.86 -4.75 0.41
CA LEU A 12 3.23 -3.70 -0.39
C LEU A 12 3.83 -2.34 -0.05
N TYR A 13 3.94 -2.00 1.23
CA TYR A 13 4.55 -0.75 1.67
C TYR A 13 6.04 -0.66 1.30
N LEU A 14 6.84 -1.69 1.60
CA LEU A 14 8.28 -1.68 1.32
C LEU A 14 8.63 -1.64 -0.18
N SER A 15 7.74 -2.14 -1.04
CA SER A 15 7.89 -2.12 -2.49
C SER A 15 7.07 -1.04 -3.18
N SER A 16 6.47 -0.14 -2.40
CA SER A 16 5.65 0.95 -2.93
C SER A 16 6.51 2.08 -3.48
N TRP A 17 5.87 2.93 -4.28
CA TRP A 17 6.42 4.19 -4.75
C TRP A 17 5.37 5.29 -4.61
N GLU A 18 5.85 6.50 -4.36
CA GLU A 18 5.03 7.70 -4.37
C GLU A 18 4.76 8.14 -5.80
N GLU A 19 3.51 8.50 -6.08
CA GLU A 19 3.12 9.07 -7.36
C GLU A 19 2.22 10.28 -7.14
N THR A 20 2.68 11.43 -7.61
CA THR A 20 2.00 12.72 -7.46
C THR A 20 1.10 13.00 -8.66
N TYR A 21 -0.12 13.42 -8.36
CA TYR A 21 -1.15 13.73 -9.34
C TYR A 21 -1.67 15.16 -9.15
N PRO A 22 -2.00 15.86 -10.25
CA PRO A 22 -2.63 17.17 -10.16
C PRO A 22 -4.04 17.06 -9.58
N SER A 23 -4.38 17.86 -8.58
CA SER A 23 -5.75 17.93 -8.06
C SER A 23 -6.62 18.89 -8.88
N LEU A 24 -7.94 18.67 -8.83
CA LEU A 24 -8.94 19.50 -9.50
C LEU A 24 -9.15 20.86 -8.80
N GLU A 25 -8.85 20.94 -7.51
CA GLU A 25 -8.77 22.17 -6.73
C GLU A 25 -7.28 22.45 -6.51
N GLU A 26 -6.81 23.70 -6.63
CA GLU A 26 -5.38 24.06 -6.64
C GLU A 26 -4.53 23.23 -5.66
N GLY A 27 -3.63 22.41 -6.21
CA GLY A 27 -2.75 21.54 -5.43
C GLY A 27 -2.26 20.31 -6.19
N GLU A 28 -1.55 19.46 -5.46
CA GLU A 28 -1.10 18.14 -5.88
C GLU A 28 -1.41 17.16 -4.74
N TYR A 29 -1.72 15.91 -5.09
CA TYR A 29 -1.86 14.84 -4.11
C TYR A 29 -0.92 13.69 -4.46
N THR A 30 -0.24 13.15 -3.46
CA THR A 30 0.66 12.01 -3.60
C THR A 30 -0.05 10.75 -3.13
N LEU A 31 0.01 9.70 -3.95
CA LEU A 31 -0.51 8.38 -3.61
C LEU A 31 0.62 7.38 -3.48
N LEU A 32 0.51 6.48 -2.51
CA LEU A 32 1.45 5.38 -2.32
C LEU A 32 0.95 4.14 -3.08
N ASN A 33 1.59 3.85 -4.21
CA ASN A 33 1.20 2.77 -5.11
C ASN A 33 2.15 1.57 -5.00
N ALA A 34 1.63 0.36 -5.16
CA ALA A 34 2.42 -0.87 -5.19
C ALA A 34 1.90 -1.85 -6.26
N TRP A 35 2.76 -2.74 -6.76
CA TRP A 35 2.35 -3.72 -7.77
C TRP A 35 1.46 -4.82 -7.17
N LYS A 36 0.43 -5.22 -7.91
CA LYS A 36 -0.39 -6.41 -7.61
C LYS A 36 0.36 -7.69 -7.98
N GLY A 37 1.31 -8.08 -7.14
CA GLY A 37 2.04 -9.35 -7.26
C GLY A 37 1.55 -10.44 -6.31
N TYR A 38 0.55 -10.14 -5.47
CA TYR A 38 0.15 -10.96 -4.33
C TYR A 38 -1.20 -11.66 -4.55
N ASP A 39 -1.52 -12.59 -3.67
CA ASP A 39 -2.77 -13.33 -3.70
C ASP A 39 -4.00 -12.39 -3.66
N PHE A 40 -4.93 -12.56 -4.61
CA PHE A 40 -6.08 -11.68 -4.73
C PHE A 40 -7.03 -11.74 -3.53
N SER A 41 -7.13 -12.88 -2.84
CA SER A 41 -7.97 -12.98 -1.65
C SER A 41 -7.40 -12.15 -0.50
N VAL A 42 -6.06 -12.10 -0.38
CA VAL A 42 -5.37 -11.25 0.60
C VAL A 42 -5.58 -9.77 0.25
N LEU A 43 -5.36 -9.39 -1.00
CA LEU A 43 -5.57 -8.01 -1.45
C LEU A 43 -7.02 -7.55 -1.20
N ASN A 44 -8.01 -8.42 -1.49
CA ASN A 44 -9.42 -8.10 -1.23
C ASN A 44 -9.70 -7.88 0.25
N LYS A 45 -9.16 -8.73 1.14
CA LYS A 45 -9.32 -8.52 2.59
C LYS A 45 -8.67 -7.23 3.07
N LEU A 46 -7.48 -6.88 2.57
CA LEU A 46 -6.82 -5.62 2.91
C LEU A 46 -7.64 -4.42 2.42
N THR A 47 -8.32 -4.53 1.28
CA THR A 47 -9.30 -3.52 0.82
C THR A 47 -10.55 -3.48 1.69
N GLU A 48 -11.08 -4.63 2.14
CA GLU A 48 -12.23 -4.70 3.05
C GLU A 48 -11.92 -4.11 4.44
N GLU A 49 -10.66 -4.17 4.87
CA GLU A 49 -10.15 -3.55 6.11
C GLU A 49 -9.77 -2.07 5.93
N ASP A 50 -10.09 -1.44 4.79
CA ASP A 50 -9.77 -0.04 4.44
C ASP A 50 -8.26 0.29 4.42
N LEU A 51 -7.39 -0.73 4.25
CA LEU A 51 -5.94 -0.57 4.16
C LEU A 51 -5.45 -0.33 2.73
N LEU A 52 -6.28 -0.65 1.74
CA LEU A 52 -6.04 -0.38 0.32
C LEU A 52 -7.28 0.28 -0.28
N PHE A 53 -7.10 1.25 -1.18
CA PHE A 53 -8.23 1.87 -1.86
C PHE A 53 -9.01 0.87 -2.72
N ALA A 54 -10.33 0.88 -2.59
CA ALA A 54 -11.22 0.08 -3.43
C ALA A 54 -11.14 0.55 -4.88
N GLN A 55 -10.77 -0.35 -5.78
CA GLN A 55 -10.66 -0.04 -7.20
C GLN A 55 -11.93 -0.42 -7.97
N LYS A 56 -12.37 0.48 -8.85
CA LYS A 56 -13.56 0.26 -9.69
C LYS A 56 -13.41 -0.90 -10.68
N ARG A 57 -12.17 -1.21 -11.10
CA ARG A 57 -11.85 -2.30 -12.05
C ARG A 57 -10.57 -3.04 -11.62
N PRO A 58 -10.62 -3.86 -10.55
CA PRO A 58 -9.44 -4.46 -9.96
C PRO A 58 -8.73 -5.45 -10.89
N SER A 59 -9.46 -6.12 -11.78
CA SER A 59 -8.89 -7.04 -12.79
C SER A 59 -8.18 -6.35 -13.95
N ARG A 60 -8.33 -5.03 -14.12
CA ARG A 60 -7.75 -4.26 -15.24
C ARG A 60 -6.62 -3.32 -14.82
N THR A 61 -6.27 -3.32 -13.54
CA THR A 61 -5.28 -2.44 -12.94
C THR A 61 -4.17 -3.29 -12.36
N LYS A 62 -2.92 -2.93 -12.66
CA LYS A 62 -1.73 -3.69 -12.24
C LYS A 62 -1.18 -3.26 -10.87
N SER A 63 -1.62 -2.12 -10.36
CA SER A 63 -1.20 -1.56 -9.07
C SER A 63 -2.38 -1.46 -8.10
N VAL A 64 -2.08 -1.53 -6.80
CA VAL A 64 -2.95 -1.12 -5.68
C VAL A 64 -2.40 0.17 -5.09
N THR A 65 -3.27 0.91 -4.39
CA THR A 65 -2.91 2.13 -3.69
C THR A 65 -3.18 1.92 -2.20
N LEU A 66 -2.19 2.21 -1.36
CA LEU A 66 -2.36 2.21 0.09
C LEU A 66 -3.18 3.42 0.52
N THR A 67 -4.02 3.24 1.52
CA THR A 67 -4.64 4.34 2.27
C THR A 67 -3.67 4.83 3.34
N ASP A 68 -3.96 5.98 3.94
CA ASP A 68 -3.18 6.51 5.07
C ASP A 68 -3.22 5.51 6.25
N GLU A 69 -4.35 4.85 6.47
CA GLU A 69 -4.50 3.79 7.47
C GLU A 69 -3.66 2.55 7.12
N GLY A 70 -3.63 2.17 5.84
CA GLY A 70 -2.82 1.07 5.33
C GLY A 70 -1.33 1.31 5.54
N GLU A 71 -0.85 2.52 5.22
CA GLU A 71 0.52 2.95 5.45
C GLU A 71 0.87 2.93 6.95
N ALA A 72 0.02 3.54 7.78
CA ALA A 72 0.24 3.58 9.23
C ALA A 72 0.27 2.17 9.83
N MET A 73 -0.60 1.27 9.37
CA MET A 73 -0.62 -0.12 9.81
C MET A 73 0.62 -0.89 9.34
N ALA A 74 1.07 -0.68 8.11
CA ALA A 74 2.31 -1.29 7.59
C ALA A 74 3.52 -0.89 8.45
N LYS A 75 3.66 0.40 8.77
CA LYS A 75 4.74 0.91 9.65
C LYS A 75 4.70 0.28 11.03
N ARG A 76 3.52 0.17 11.65
CA ARG A 76 3.34 -0.51 12.96
C ARG A 76 3.72 -1.98 12.90
N LEU A 77 3.42 -2.68 11.81
CA LEU A 77 3.82 -4.06 11.63
C LEU A 77 5.34 -4.20 11.48
N LEU A 78 5.99 -3.32 10.72
CA LEU A 78 7.45 -3.31 10.59
C LEU A 78 8.14 -3.13 11.95
N GLU A 79 7.63 -2.21 12.78
CA GLU A 79 8.08 -2.04 14.16
C GLU A 79 7.86 -3.30 15.00
N LYS A 80 6.66 -3.90 14.93
CA LYS A 80 6.31 -5.14 15.64
C LYS A 80 7.27 -6.30 15.31
N TYR A 81 7.70 -6.41 14.06
CA TYR A 81 8.65 -7.44 13.60
C TYR A 81 10.11 -7.00 13.69
N ASN A 82 10.37 -5.80 14.21
CA ASN A 82 11.70 -5.22 14.38
C ASN A 82 12.50 -5.17 13.07
N ILE A 83 11.81 -4.90 11.96
CA ILE A 83 12.37 -4.77 10.61
C ILE A 83 12.76 -3.30 10.42
N ALA A 84 14.05 -3.04 10.18
CA ALA A 84 14.54 -1.71 9.85
C ALA A 84 14.14 -1.36 8.41
N VAL A 85 13.53 -0.19 8.23
CA VAL A 85 13.30 0.39 6.90
C VAL A 85 14.53 1.22 6.57
N GLU A 86 15.34 0.75 5.61
CA GLU A 86 16.35 1.61 5.01
C GLU A 86 15.63 2.52 4.01
N GLU A 87 15.48 3.81 4.35
CA GLU A 87 14.99 4.81 3.40
C GLU A 87 15.99 4.85 2.23
N THR A 88 15.65 4.19 1.13
CA THR A 88 16.47 4.25 -0.07
C THR A 88 16.23 5.63 -0.66
N GLN A 89 17.17 6.56 -0.43
CA GLN A 89 17.20 7.83 -1.15
C GLN A 89 17.35 7.49 -2.63
N ASN A 90 16.27 7.59 -3.38
CA ASN A 90 16.32 7.55 -4.84
C ASN A 90 16.83 8.92 -5.31
N ASP A 91 18.13 8.97 -5.66
CA ASP A 91 18.78 10.05 -6.42
C ASP A 91 18.23 10.16 -7.86
#